data_AF-L0KVT0-F1
#
_entry.id   AF-L0KVT0-F1
#
_cell.length_a   1.000
_cell.length_b   1.000
_cell.length_c   1.000
_cell.angle_alpha   90.00
_cell.angle_beta   90.00
_cell.angle_gamma   90.00
#
_symmetry.space_group_name_H-M   'P 1'
#
loop_
_entity.id
_entity.type
_entity.pdbx_description
1 polymer ?
#
loop_
_entity_poly.entity_id
_entity_poly.type
_entity_poly.pdbx_seq_one_letter_code
_entity_poly.pdbx_strand_id
1 'polypeptide(L)'
;MSEYELSDVEKETIYNWIMQNIIPEKTPNKNYTSYALKNLFEASQDGFFITNKQFKEAMVRCNFVPVNKNKLNWEFRISLKAPGLK
;
A
#
# COMPACT_ATOMS: atom_id res chain seq x y z
N MET A 1 -3.73 -23.18 -10.42
CA MET A 1 -3.87 -21.71 -10.33
C MET A 1 -4.15 -21.41 -8.87
N SER A 2 -3.20 -20.82 -8.15
CA SER A 2 -3.41 -20.46 -6.74
C SER A 2 -4.47 -19.36 -6.65
N GLU A 3 -5.52 -19.57 -5.86
CA GLU A 3 -6.72 -18.71 -5.71
C GLU A 3 -6.48 -17.27 -5.20
N TYR A 4 -5.24 -16.77 -5.21
CA TYR A 4 -4.84 -15.53 -4.53
C TYR A 4 -3.78 -14.69 -5.24
N GLU A 5 -3.52 -14.91 -6.53
CA GLU A 5 -2.71 -13.96 -7.30
C GLU A 5 -3.58 -12.86 -7.91
N LEU A 6 -3.15 -11.60 -7.76
CA LEU A 6 -3.76 -10.47 -8.45
C LEU A 6 -3.59 -10.66 -9.96
N SER A 7 -4.65 -10.35 -10.72
CA SER A 7 -4.55 -10.17 -12.17
C SER A 7 -3.61 -9.02 -12.52
N ASP A 8 -3.16 -8.94 -13.77
CA ASP A 8 -2.24 -7.88 -14.18
C ASP A 8 -2.89 -6.49 -14.11
N VAL A 9 -4.20 -6.41 -14.39
CA VAL A 9 -4.99 -5.18 -14.20
C VAL A 9 -5.04 -4.77 -12.73
N GLU A 10 -5.32 -5.72 -11.82
CA GLU A 10 -5.34 -5.44 -10.38
C GLU A 10 -3.96 -5.00 -9.86
N LYS A 11 -2.88 -5.64 -10.33
CA LYS A 11 -1.51 -5.25 -10.00
C LYS A 11 -1.23 -3.81 -10.45
N GLU A 12 -1.60 -3.47 -11.69
CA GLU A 12 -1.40 -2.12 -12.22
C GLU A 12 -2.19 -1.09 -11.40
N THR A 13 -3.46 -1.36 -11.10
CA THR A 13 -4.31 -0.49 -10.28
C THR A 13 -3.70 -0.21 -8.90
N ILE A 14 -3.25 -1.24 -8.18
CA ILE A 14 -2.63 -1.02 -6.87
C ILE A 14 -1.28 -0.30 -6.97
N TYR A 15 -0.45 -0.58 -7.98
CA TYR A 15 0.82 0.13 -8.17
C TYR A 15 0.59 1.60 -8.48
N ASN A 16 -0.35 1.91 -9.36
CA ASN A 16 -0.73 3.28 -9.68
C ASN A 16 -1.25 4.00 -8.44
N TRP A 17 -2.13 3.37 -7.66
CA TRP A 17 -2.62 3.97 -6.42
C TRP A 17 -1.50 4.24 -5.41
N ILE A 18 -0.59 3.29 -5.19
CA ILE A 18 0.57 3.47 -4.30
C ILE A 18 1.43 4.65 -4.76
N MET A 19 1.80 4.68 -6.04
CA MET A 19 2.69 5.71 -6.60
C MET A 19 2.05 7.11 -6.61
N GLN A 20 0.72 7.19 -6.70
CA GLN A 20 -0.01 8.46 -6.69
C GLN A 20 -0.28 9.00 -5.29
N ASN A 21 -0.50 8.12 -4.30
CA ASN A 21 -1.01 8.48 -2.98
C ASN A 21 0.03 8.39 -1.86
N ILE A 22 1.12 7.65 -2.05
CA ILE A 22 2.12 7.42 -1.01
C ILE A 22 3.42 8.15 -1.35
N ILE A 23 3.91 8.95 -0.41
CA ILE A 23 5.15 9.72 -0.55
C ILE A 23 6.19 9.16 0.43
N PRO A 24 7.45 8.92 -0.01
CA PRO A 24 8.51 8.48 0.90
C PRO A 24 8.91 9.60 1.88
N GLU A 25 9.21 9.21 3.11
CA GLU A 25 9.59 10.11 4.20
C GLU A 25 10.87 9.66 4.90
N LYS A 26 11.46 10.55 5.71
CA LYS A 26 12.66 10.22 6.51
C LYS A 26 12.31 9.48 7.81
N THR A 27 11.15 9.78 8.39
CA THR A 27 10.71 9.21 9.67
C THR A 27 9.56 8.22 9.47
N PRO A 28 9.53 7.11 10.23
CA PRO A 28 8.41 6.19 10.18
C PRO A 28 7.14 6.83 10.74
N ASN A 29 6.02 6.64 10.04
CA ASN A 29 4.71 7.06 10.52
C ASN A 29 3.93 5.84 11.01
N LYS A 30 3.69 5.77 12.33
CA LYS A 30 2.99 4.64 12.95
C LYS A 30 1.50 4.57 12.61
N ASN A 31 0.92 5.67 12.11
CA ASN A 31 -0.50 5.73 11.77
C ASN A 31 -0.82 5.02 10.45
N TYR A 32 0.18 4.83 9.58
CA TYR A 32 0.02 4.23 8.25
C TYR A 32 0.73 2.89 8.13
N THR A 33 0.24 1.90 8.88
CA THR A 33 0.68 0.52 8.72
C THR A 33 0.16 -0.08 7.40
N SER A 34 0.73 -1.20 6.96
CA SER A 34 0.28 -1.93 5.77
C SER A 34 -1.22 -2.25 5.80
N TYR A 35 -1.77 -2.56 6.98
CA TYR A 35 -3.19 -2.83 7.15
C TYR A 35 -4.05 -1.58 7.01
N ALA A 36 -3.63 -0.46 7.60
CA ALA A 36 -4.32 0.80 7.44
C ALA A 36 -4.30 1.29 5.98
N LEU A 37 -3.15 1.20 5.32
CA LEU A 37 -2.99 1.55 3.90
C LEU A 37 -3.82 0.65 2.98
N LYS A 38 -3.86 -0.65 3.25
CA LYS A 38 -4.72 -1.61 2.55
C LYS A 38 -6.19 -1.23 2.63
N ASN A 39 -6.68 -0.85 3.82
CA ASN A 39 -8.07 -0.39 3.99
C ASN A 39 -8.33 0.93 3.23
N LEU A 40 -7.35 1.84 3.18
CA LEU A 40 -7.47 3.08 2.41
C LEU A 40 -7.54 2.82 0.90
N PHE A 41 -6.75 1.88 0.40
CA PHE A 41 -6.84 1.43 -0.99
C PHE A 41 -8.21 0.81 -1.28
N GLU A 42 -8.68 -0.11 -0.44
CA GLU A 42 -10.00 -0.75 -0.57
C GLU A 42 -11.16 0.26 -0.56
N ALA A 43 -11.02 1.38 0.16
CA ALA A 43 -12.02 2.45 0.21
C ALA A 43 -11.87 3.50 -0.93
N SER A 44 -10.89 3.36 -1.80
CA SER A 44 -10.67 4.29 -2.92
C SER A 44 -11.58 3.98 -4.12
N GLN A 45 -11.69 4.92 -5.05
CA GLN A 45 -12.59 4.79 -6.22
C GLN A 45 -12.31 3.54 -7.06
N ASP A 46 -11.03 3.23 -7.29
CA ASP A 46 -10.58 2.06 -8.05
C ASP A 46 -10.15 0.90 -7.12
N GLY A 47 -10.49 1.02 -5.83
CA GLY A 47 -10.16 0.05 -4.80
C GLY A 47 -10.88 -1.28 -5.00
N PHE A 48 -10.19 -2.37 -4.66
CA PHE A 48 -10.76 -3.70 -4.60
C PHE A 48 -10.20 -4.46 -3.41
N PHE A 49 -10.89 -5.53 -3.01
CA PHE A 49 -10.47 -6.33 -1.86
C PHE A 49 -9.10 -6.97 -2.08
N ILE A 50 -8.21 -6.78 -1.12
CA ILE A 50 -6.86 -7.33 -1.18
C ILE A 50 -6.41 -7.78 0.21
N THR A 51 -5.62 -8.85 0.27
CA THR A 51 -5.02 -9.28 1.53
C THR A 51 -3.90 -8.33 1.96
N ASN A 52 -3.65 -8.26 3.26
CA ASN A 52 -2.51 -7.50 3.80
C ASN A 52 -1.17 -8.02 3.23
N LYS A 53 -1.08 -9.31 2.87
CA LYS A 53 0.11 -9.90 2.24
C LYS A 53 0.34 -9.32 0.83
N GLN A 54 -0.67 -9.35 -0.03
CA GLN A 54 -0.56 -8.81 -1.38
C GLN A 54 -0.28 -7.29 -1.36
N PHE A 55 -0.89 -6.54 -0.43
CA PHE A 55 -0.60 -5.11 -0.29
C PHE A 55 0.87 -4.85 0.09
N LYS A 56 1.43 -5.63 1.02
CA LYS A 56 2.87 -5.56 1.38
C LYS A 56 3.78 -5.86 0.20
N GLU A 57 3.45 -6.88 -0.60
CA GLU A 57 4.21 -7.23 -1.80
C GLU A 57 4.15 -6.10 -2.84
N ALA A 58 2.99 -5.47 -3.02
CA ALA A 58 2.84 -4.32 -3.89
C ALA A 58 3.69 -3.12 -3.43
N MET A 59 3.71 -2.81 -2.13
CA MET A 59 4.57 -1.78 -1.57
C MET A 59 6.05 -2.03 -1.88
N VAL A 60 6.52 -3.27 -1.71
CA VAL A 60 7.92 -3.64 -2.00
C VAL A 60 8.23 -3.52 -3.50
N ARG A 61 7.31 -3.92 -4.37
CA ARG A 61 7.45 -3.75 -5.83
C ARG A 61 7.47 -2.28 -6.27
N CYS A 62 6.83 -1.40 -5.51
CA CYS A 62 6.91 0.06 -5.69
C CYS A 62 8.11 0.70 -4.95
N ASN A 63 9.12 -0.09 -4.59
CA ASN A 63 10.34 0.35 -3.89
C ASN A 63 10.14 0.91 -2.47
N PHE A 64 8.99 0.67 -1.82
CA PHE A 64 8.79 1.00 -0.41
C PHE A 64 9.26 -0.15 0.49
N VAL A 65 10.24 0.13 1.34
CA VAL A 65 10.81 -0.87 2.26
C VAL A 65 10.19 -0.70 3.66
N PRO A 66 9.68 -1.79 4.27
CA PRO A 66 9.15 -1.72 5.63
C PRO A 66 10.26 -1.51 6.66
N VAL A 67 9.94 -0.82 7.75
CA VAL A 67 10.85 -0.58 8.88
C VAL A 67 11.18 -1.89 9.60
N ASN A 68 10.19 -2.79 9.72
CA ASN A 68 10.36 -4.10 10.33
C ASN A 68 9.49 -5.15 9.62
N LYS A 69 10.14 -6.07 8.89
CA LYS A 69 9.49 -7.15 8.12
C LYS A 69 8.86 -8.24 9.00
N ASN A 70 9.27 -8.36 10.26
CA ASN A 70 8.80 -9.42 11.16
C ASN A 70 7.44 -9.09 11.81
N LYS A 71 6.90 -7.88 11.61
CA LYS A 71 5.59 -7.50 12.14
C LYS A 71 4.45 -8.01 11.25
N LEU A 72 3.29 -8.31 11.88
CA LEU A 72 2.06 -8.62 11.15
C LEU A 72 1.58 -7.44 10.31
N ASN A 73 1.67 -6.22 10.83
CA ASN A 73 1.37 -4.99 10.11
C ASN A 73 2.67 -4.22 9.92
N TRP A 74 3.09 -4.02 8.67
CA TRP A 74 4.37 -3.37 8.38
C TRP A 74 4.23 -1.87 8.51
N GLU A 75 5.18 -1.25 9.19
CA GLU A 75 5.34 0.20 9.23
C GLU A 75 6.27 0.62 8.09
N PHE A 76 6.01 1.79 7.51
CA PHE A 76 6.84 2.37 6.45
C PHE A 76 7.23 3.80 6.81
N ARG A 77 8.31 4.28 6.20
CA ARG A 77 8.68 5.70 6.25
C ARG A 77 7.98 6.42 5.11
N ILE A 78 6.69 6.70 5.32
CA ILE A 78 5.82 7.30 4.32
C ILE A 78 4.86 8.31 4.93
N SER A 79 4.37 9.22 4.10
CA SER A 79 3.20 10.05 4.32
C SER A 79 2.18 9.79 3.20
N LEU A 80 0.93 10.14 3.45
CA LEU A 80 -0.08 10.18 2.39
C LEU A 80 -0.04 11.54 1.72
N LYS A 81 -0.08 11.54 0.39
CA LYS A 81 -0.39 12.75 -0.36
C LYS A 81 -1.78 13.20 0.06
N ALA A 82 -1.89 14.38 0.66
CA ALA A 82 -3.21 14.92 1.00
C ALA A 82 -4.08 14.90 -0.28
N PRO A 83 -5.36 14.48 -0.20
CA PRO A 83 -6.27 14.76 -1.30
C PRO A 83 -6.21 16.27 -1.46
N GLY A 84 -5.70 16.71 -2.61
CA GLY A 84 -5.39 18.12 -2.82
C GLY A 84 -6.60 18.93 -2.39
N LEU A 85 -6.42 19.83 -1.40
CA LEU A 85 -7.30 20.97 -1.30
C LEU A 85 -7.18 21.66 -2.66
N LYS A 86 -8.17 21.41 -3.52
CA LYS A 86 -8.44 22.24 -4.69
C LYS A 86 -8.94 23.59 -4.20
#